data_AF-A0A5P1ERF0-F1
#
_entry.id   AF-A0A5P1ERF0-F1
#
_cell.length_a   1.000
_cell.length_b   1.000
_cell.length_c   1.000
_cell.angle_alpha   90.00
_cell.angle_beta   90.00
_cell.angle_gamma   90.00
#
_symmetry.space_group_name_H-M   'P 1'
#
loop_
_entity.id
_entity.type
_entity.pdbx_description
1 polymer ?
#
loop_
_entity_poly.entity_id
_entity_poly.type
_entity_poly.pdbx_seq_one_letter_code
_entity_poly.pdbx_strand_id
1 'polypeptide(L)'
;MGHPPTDSPLLDSSEQVYISSLALLKMLKHGRAGVPMEVMGLMLGEFVDEYTVRVVDVFAMPQSGTGVSAEAVDHVFQTNMLDMLKQTGR
;
A
#
# COMPACT_ATOMS: atom_id res chain seq x y z
N MET A 1 16.62 -26.01 28.06
CA MET A 1 16.00 -24.75 27.61
C MET A 1 17.07 -23.97 26.87
N GLY A 2 17.02 -23.96 25.54
CA GLY A 2 18.02 -23.29 24.72
C GLY A 2 17.74 -21.78 24.69
N HIS A 3 18.78 -20.98 24.94
CA HIS A 3 18.71 -19.54 24.68
C HIS A 3 18.41 -19.33 23.18
N PRO A 4 17.49 -18.40 22.83
CA PRO A 4 17.34 -18.01 21.44
C PRO A 4 18.66 -17.43 20.95
N PRO A 5 19.07 -17.69 19.69
CA PRO A 5 20.28 -17.12 19.12
C PRO A 5 20.23 -15.59 19.22
N THR A 6 21.32 -14.98 19.68
CA THR A 6 21.45 -13.54 19.95
C THR A 6 21.26 -12.64 18.73
N ASP A 7 21.25 -13.21 17.51
CA ASP A 7 20.98 -12.54 16.24
C ASP A 7 19.58 -12.83 15.67
N SER A 8 18.62 -13.23 16.51
CA SER A 8 17.22 -13.28 16.07
C SER A 8 16.67 -11.85 16.06
N PRO A 9 16.14 -11.35 14.91
CA PRO A 9 15.58 -10.01 14.85
C PRO A 9 14.50 -9.87 15.91
N LEU A 10 14.78 -9.03 16.91
CA LEU A 10 13.81 -8.68 17.95
C LEU A 10 12.68 -7.93 17.27
N LEU A 11 11.46 -8.43 17.44
CA LEU A 11 10.24 -7.72 17.04
C LEU A 11 10.17 -6.41 17.82
N ASP A 12 10.63 -5.32 17.21
CA ASP A 12 10.40 -3.98 17.71
C ASP A 12 9.05 -3.48 17.16
N SER A 13 8.27 -2.84 18.02
CA SER A 13 6.94 -2.29 17.69
C SER A 13 6.99 -0.80 17.35
N SER A 14 8.20 -0.26 17.14
CA SER A 14 8.48 1.14 16.85
C SER A 14 8.36 1.51 15.37
N GLU A 15 7.80 0.64 14.52
CA GLU A 15 7.59 0.86 13.09
C GLU A 15 6.81 2.16 12.84
N GLN A 16 7.30 2.99 11.92
CA GLN A 16 6.70 4.27 11.55
C GLN A 16 6.31 4.30 10.08
N VAL A 17 5.11 4.82 9.81
CA VAL A 17 4.62 5.04 8.44
C VAL A 17 4.37 6.53 8.22
N TYR A 18 5.15 7.12 7.32
CA TYR A 18 4.96 8.49 6.89
C TYR A 18 4.06 8.52 5.65
N ILE A 19 2.87 9.11 5.76
CA ILE A 19 1.92 9.23 4.64
C ILE A 19 1.94 10.67 4.13
N SER A 20 2.22 10.85 2.84
CA SER A 20 2.16 12.16 2.21
C SER A 20 0.73 12.72 2.19
N SER A 21 0.59 14.05 2.23
CA SER A 21 -0.73 14.70 2.12
C SER A 21 -1.46 14.34 0.81
N LEU A 22 -0.71 14.13 -0.28
CA LEU A 22 -1.26 13.71 -1.58
C LEU A 22 -1.89 12.32 -1.47
N ALA A 23 -1.17 11.37 -0.88
CA ALA A 23 -1.64 10.01 -0.67
C ALA A 23 -2.91 10.01 0.18
N LEU A 24 -2.90 10.74 1.31
CA LEU A 24 -4.05 10.83 2.21
C LEU A 24 -5.30 11.38 1.52
N LEU A 25 -5.17 12.46 0.73
CA LEU A 25 -6.30 13.02 -0.01
C LEU A 25 -6.89 12.04 -1.03
N LYS A 26 -6.03 11.29 -1.74
CA LYS A 26 -6.47 10.26 -2.69
C LYS A 26 -7.18 9.10 -1.99
N MET A 27 -6.67 8.65 -0.83
CA MET A 27 -7.32 7.64 0.00
C MET A 27 -8.73 8.09 0.42
N LEU A 28 -8.88 9.32 0.95
CA LEU A 28 -10.16 9.86 1.39
C LEU A 28 -11.16 10.02 0.23
N LYS A 29 -10.69 10.54 -0.91
CA LYS A 29 -11.52 10.68 -2.12
C LYS A 29 -12.03 9.33 -2.60
N HIS A 30 -11.15 8.33 -2.66
CA HIS A 30 -11.49 6.98 -3.12
C HIS A 30 -12.45 6.28 -2.16
N GLY A 31 -12.16 6.31 -0.85
CA GLY A 31 -13.02 5.75 0.19
C GLY A 31 -14.43 6.34 0.16
N ARG A 32 -14.56 7.65 -0.07
CA ARG A 32 -15.87 8.29 -0.18
C ARG A 32 -16.64 7.87 -1.45
N ALA A 33 -15.95 7.69 -2.58
CA ALA A 33 -16.57 7.28 -3.84
C ALA A 33 -17.08 5.82 -3.81
N GLY A 34 -16.54 4.99 -2.91
CA GLY A 34 -16.91 3.59 -2.76
C GLY A 34 -18.19 3.29 -2.00
N VAL A 35 -18.67 4.21 -1.16
CA VAL A 35 -19.79 3.97 -0.24
C VAL A 35 -21.05 3.50 -1.00
N PRO A 36 -21.73 2.40 -0.58
CA PRO A 36 -21.56 1.67 0.68
C PRO A 36 -20.59 0.48 0.61
N MET A 37 -19.89 0.29 -0.51
CA MET A 37 -18.96 -0.82 -0.71
C MET A 37 -17.58 -0.47 -0.16
N GLU A 38 -16.88 -1.49 0.33
CA GLU A 38 -15.47 -1.39 0.64
C GLU A 38 -14.67 -1.16 -0.65
N VAL A 39 -13.55 -0.44 -0.55
CA VAL A 39 -12.67 -0.17 -1.68
C VAL A 39 -11.23 -0.46 -1.31
N MET A 40 -10.42 -0.77 -2.33
CA MET A 40 -8.99 -1.05 -2.18
C MET A 40 -8.15 -0.16 -3.08
N GLY A 41 -6.87 -0.05 -2.75
CA GLY A 41 -5.86 0.66 -3.52
C GLY A 41 -4.46 0.17 -3.17
N LEU A 42 -3.49 0.58 -3.98
CA LEU A 42 -2.08 0.27 -3.76
C LEU A 42 -1.32 1.51 -3.27
N MET A 43 -0.42 1.29 -2.32
CA MET A 43 0.48 2.32 -1.79
C MET A 43 1.81 2.26 -2.52
N LEU A 44 2.28 3.44 -2.93
CA LEU A 44 3.55 3.64 -3.62
C LEU A 44 4.45 4.52 -2.79
N GLY A 45 5.69 4.10 -2.66
CA GLY A 45 6.63 4.72 -1.75
C GLY A 45 7.92 3.94 -1.68
N GLU A 46 8.68 4.19 -0.62
CA GLU A 46 9.97 3.57 -0.40
C GLU A 46 10.13 3.17 1.07
N PHE A 47 11.00 2.19 1.28
CA PHE A 47 11.51 1.84 2.59
C PHE A 47 12.70 2.76 2.87
N VAL A 48 12.61 3.60 3.90
CA VAL A 48 13.69 4.52 4.28
C VAL A 48 14.75 3.78 5.08
N ASP A 49 14.30 2.88 5.96
CA ASP A 49 15.09 1.96 6.76
C ASP A 49 14.22 0.74 7.12
N GLU A 50 14.71 -0.15 7.98
CA GLU A 50 14.01 -1.38 8.40
C GLU A 50 12.74 -1.11 9.22
N TYR A 51 12.61 0.08 9.82
CA TYR A 51 11.51 0.44 10.71
C TYR A 51 10.61 1.54 10.13
N THR A 52 10.98 2.12 8.99
CA THR A 52 10.32 3.31 8.45
C THR A 52 9.91 3.14 6.99
N VAL A 53 8.60 3.24 6.75
CA VAL A 53 8.02 3.24 5.40
C VAL A 53 7.49 4.63 5.07
N ARG A 54 7.85 5.14 3.89
CA ARG A 54 7.34 6.42 3.37
C ARG A 54 6.42 6.20 2.18
N VAL A 55 5.13 6.48 2.38
CA VAL A 55 4.11 6.44 1.32
C VAL A 55 4.04 7.80 0.63
N VAL A 56 4.51 7.85 -0.61
CA VAL A 56 4.56 9.06 -1.43
C VAL A 56 3.25 9.25 -2.20
N ASP A 57 2.65 8.15 -2.68
CA ASP A 57 1.38 8.18 -3.40
C ASP A 57 0.51 6.93 -3.20
N VAL A 58 -0.75 7.03 -3.60
CA VAL A 58 -1.64 5.86 -3.77
C VAL A 58 -2.38 5.92 -5.10
N PHE A 59 -2.79 4.76 -5.60
CA PHE A 59 -3.80 4.68 -6.65
C PHE A 59 -4.89 3.67 -6.30
N ALA A 60 -6.09 3.97 -6.80
CA ALA A 60 -7.29 3.18 -6.59
C ALA A 60 -7.27 1.91 -7.44
N MET A 61 -7.65 0.78 -6.86
CA MET A 61 -7.97 -0.42 -7.64
C MET A 61 -9.43 -0.38 -8.12
N PRO A 62 -9.71 -0.84 -9.35
CA PRO A 62 -11.06 -0.95 -9.85
C PRO A 62 -11.85 -1.93 -8.98
N GLN A 63 -13.13 -1.59 -8.73
CA GLN A 63 -14.03 -2.46 -7.98
C GLN A 63 -14.54 -3.56 -8.91
N SER A 64 -13.95 -4.75 -8.86
CA SER A 64 -14.54 -5.96 -9.45
C SER A 64 -15.65 -6.47 -8.51
N GLY A 65 -16.81 -6.80 -9.08
CA GLY A 65 -18.09 -6.95 -8.35
C GLY A 65 -18.08 -7.85 -7.11
N THR A 66 -18.90 -7.45 -6.12
CA THR A 66 -19.37 -8.16 -4.91
C THR A 66 -18.36 -8.75 -3.93
N GLY A 67 -17.05 -8.78 -4.21
CA GLY A 67 -16.07 -9.42 -3.32
C GLY A 67 -14.72 -8.74 -3.33
N VAL A 68 -14.30 -8.29 -2.16
CA VAL A 68 -13.00 -7.67 -1.85
C VAL A 68 -11.90 -8.72 -1.69
N SER A 69 -11.94 -9.80 -2.47
CA SER A 69 -10.95 -10.88 -2.34
C SER A 69 -9.60 -10.43 -2.94
N ALA A 70 -8.50 -10.93 -2.38
CA ALA A 70 -7.17 -10.75 -2.96
C ALA A 70 -7.07 -11.27 -4.41
N GLU A 71 -8.04 -12.07 -4.84
CA GLU A 71 -8.24 -12.60 -6.19
C GLU A 71 -8.79 -11.55 -7.17
N ALA A 72 -9.36 -10.45 -6.66
CA ALA A 72 -9.86 -9.32 -7.44
C ALA A 72 -8.75 -8.33 -7.84
N VAL A 73 -7.52 -8.53 -7.35
CA VAL A 73 -6.34 -7.77 -7.76
C VAL A 73 -5.92 -8.25 -9.15
N ASP A 74 -6.37 -7.53 -10.17
CA ASP A 74 -5.93 -7.78 -11.54
C ASP A 74 -4.44 -7.41 -11.68
N HIS A 75 -3.58 -8.43 -11.74
CA HIS A 75 -2.14 -8.28 -11.95
C HIS A 75 -1.81 -7.50 -13.24
N VAL A 76 -2.65 -7.58 -14.27
CA VAL A 76 -2.49 -6.82 -15.51
C VAL A 76 -2.73 -5.34 -15.25
N PHE A 77 -3.81 -5.00 -14.54
CA PHE A 77 -4.08 -3.62 -14.14
C PHE A 77 -2.95 -3.04 -13.29
N GLN A 78 -2.47 -3.79 -12.29
CA GLN A 78 -1.37 -3.36 -11.43
C GLN A 78 -0.10 -3.07 -12.25
N THR A 79 0.31 -3.99 -13.11
CA THR A 79 1.55 -3.87 -13.91
C THR A 79 1.45 -2.70 -14.87
N ASN A 80 0.32 -2.59 -15.60
CA ASN A 80 0.09 -1.49 -16.52
C ASN A 80 0.11 -0.14 -15.80
N MET A 81 -0.53 -0.05 -14.63
CA MET A 81 -0.57 1.20 -13.86
C MET A 81 0.82 1.59 -13.34
N LEU A 82 1.61 0.62 -12.87
CA LEU A 82 3.00 0.88 -12.49
C LEU A 82 3.83 1.37 -13.67
N ASP A 83 3.66 0.80 -14.87
CA ASP A 83 4.38 1.25 -16.06
C ASP A 83 3.94 2.63 -16.53
N MET A 84 2.65 2.96 -16.45
CA MET A 84 2.13 4.30 -16.72
C MET A 84 2.69 5.33 -15.73
N LEU A 85 2.84 4.96 -14.46
CA LEU A 85 3.40 5.85 -13.43
C LEU A 85 4.89 6.11 -13.67
N LYS A 86 5.66 5.09 -14.05
CA LYS A 86 7.08 5.25 -14.43
C LYS A 86 7.27 6.27 -15.55
N GLN A 87 6.37 6.29 -16.54
CA GLN A 87 6.43 7.27 -17.64
C GLN A 87 6.26 8.71 -17.16
N THR A 88 5.60 8.92 -16.02
CA THR A 88 5.42 10.23 -15.40
C THR A 88 6.52 10.59 -14.39
N GLY A 89 7.56 9.76 -14.26
CA GLY A 89 8.67 9.96 -13.33
C GLY A 89 8.33 9.58 -11.89
N ARG A 90 7.48 8.56 -11.70
CA ARG A 90 6.95 8.12 -10.40
C ARG A 90 7.14 6.62 -10.20
#